data_AF-A0A7J6WAV4-F1
#
_entry.id   AF-A0A7J6WAV4-F1
#
_cell.length_a   1.000
_cell.length_b   1.000
_cell.length_c   1.000
_cell.angle_alpha   90.00
_cell.angle_beta   90.00
_cell.angle_gamma   90.00
#
_symmetry.space_group_name_H-M   'P 1'
#
loop_
_entity.id
_entity.type
_entity.pdbx_description
1 polymer ?
#
loop_
_entity_poly.entity_id
_entity_poly.type
_entity_poly.pdbx_seq_one_letter_code
_entity_poly.pdbx_strand_id
1 'polypeptide(L)'
;MSLENFILLFLIFFSQLVLKSAQDSFAPGCPSFTGGKLGAVVFPFSNINNPECGLAVMNCTGPQVRVQFNKHGKWYDVHDFDYGVSTIKIHDQDLQSEPM
;
A
#
# COMPACT_ATOMS: atom_id res chain seq x y z
N MET A 1 -7.56 5.51 -37.15
CA MET A 1 -7.40 5.07 -35.75
C MET A 1 -8.81 4.78 -35.24
N SER A 2 -9.12 3.53 -34.87
CA SER A 2 -10.48 3.12 -34.45
C SER A 2 -10.85 3.74 -33.09
N LEU A 3 -12.15 3.86 -32.80
CA LEU A 3 -12.66 4.31 -31.49
C LEU A 3 -12.13 3.41 -30.36
N GLU A 4 -11.99 2.11 -30.61
CA GLU A 4 -11.41 1.15 -29.66
C GLU A 4 -9.97 1.52 -29.28
N ASN A 5 -9.15 1.89 -30.26
CA ASN A 5 -7.78 2.35 -30.02
C ASN A 5 -7.78 3.63 -29.19
N PHE A 6 -8.73 4.54 -29.39
CA PHE A 6 -8.84 5.77 -28.61
C PHE A 6 -9.21 5.46 -27.15
N ILE A 7 -10.15 4.55 -26.91
CA ILE A 7 -10.53 4.10 -25.55
C ILE A 7 -9.35 3.43 -24.86
N LEU A 8 -8.63 2.54 -25.54
CA LEU A 8 -7.46 1.87 -24.98
C LEU A 8 -6.35 2.86 -24.61
N LEU A 9 -6.05 3.81 -25.50
CA LEU A 9 -5.06 4.86 -25.24
C LEU A 9 -5.47 5.73 -24.05
N PHE A 10 -6.77 6.04 -23.93
CA PHE A 10 -7.31 6.78 -22.80
C PHE A 10 -7.13 5.99 -21.50
N LEU A 11 -7.55 4.72 -21.44
CA LEU A 11 -7.39 3.87 -20.24
C LEU A 11 -5.92 3.72 -19.83
N ILE A 12 -5.02 3.53 -20.80
CA ILE A 12 -3.57 3.49 -20.54
C ILE A 12 -3.11 4.84 -19.98
N PHE A 13 -3.47 5.97 -20.59
CA PHE A 13 -3.06 7.28 -20.11
C PHE A 13 -3.57 7.57 -18.69
N PHE A 14 -4.83 7.26 -18.38
CA PHE A 14 -5.40 7.46 -17.04
C PHE A 14 -4.78 6.52 -16.01
N SER A 15 -4.54 5.25 -16.34
CA SER A 15 -3.85 4.34 -15.42
C SER A 15 -2.43 4.80 -15.12
N GLN A 16 -1.69 5.29 -16.11
CA GLN A 16 -0.36 5.89 -15.91
C GLN A 16 -0.43 7.18 -15.09
N LEU A 17 -1.43 8.03 -15.31
CA LEU A 17 -1.63 9.28 -14.55
C LEU A 17 -1.94 8.99 -13.07
N VAL A 18 -2.83 8.04 -12.80
CA VAL A 18 -3.14 7.56 -11.43
C VAL A 18 -1.88 6.98 -10.78
N LEU A 19 -1.13 6.14 -11.50
CA LEU A 19 0.10 5.55 -10.98
C LEU A 19 1.19 6.61 -10.72
N LYS A 20 1.33 7.61 -11.60
CA LYS A 20 2.27 8.72 -11.42
C LYS A 20 1.89 9.58 -10.23
N SER A 21 0.61 9.91 -10.07
CA SER A 21 0.11 10.65 -8.89
C SER A 21 0.32 9.91 -7.57
N ALA A 22 0.36 8.57 -7.63
CA ALA A 22 0.71 7.71 -6.52
C ALA A 22 2.23 7.60 -6.29
N GLN A 23 3.04 7.66 -7.36
CA GLN A 23 4.49 7.50 -7.30
C GLN A 23 5.26 8.81 -7.07
N ASP A 24 4.67 9.97 -7.34
CA ASP A 24 5.13 11.27 -6.82
C ASP A 24 4.90 11.30 -5.29
N SER A 25 5.74 10.51 -4.63
CA SER A 25 5.82 10.18 -3.21
C SER A 25 6.35 11.35 -2.37
N PHE A 26 6.01 12.56 -2.81
CA PHE A 26 6.20 13.85 -2.16
C PHE A 26 5.00 14.76 -2.46
N ALA A 27 3.78 14.22 -2.44
CA ALA A 27 2.61 15.07 -2.27
C ALA A 27 2.90 15.99 -1.07
N PRO A 28 2.91 17.33 -1.22
CA PRO A 28 3.24 18.24 -0.12
C PRO A 28 2.35 17.92 1.08
N GLY A 29 2.94 17.41 2.17
CA GLY A 29 2.20 16.95 3.36
C GLY A 29 2.22 15.45 3.63
N CYS A 30 2.74 14.62 2.73
CA CYS A 30 2.88 13.16 2.92
C CYS A 30 4.33 12.74 3.10
N PRO A 31 4.91 12.87 4.32
CA PRO A 31 6.27 12.43 4.58
C PRO A 31 6.35 10.90 4.67
N SER A 32 7.54 10.36 4.40
CA SER A 32 7.87 9.01 4.86
C SER A 32 7.79 8.93 6.39
N PHE A 33 7.57 7.73 6.91
CA PHE A 33 7.44 7.53 8.36
C PHE A 33 8.24 6.29 8.80
N THR A 34 8.52 6.21 10.10
CA THR A 34 9.20 5.05 10.68
C THR A 34 8.18 4.02 11.15
N GLY A 35 8.28 2.80 10.65
CA GLY A 35 7.43 1.67 11.03
C GLY A 35 7.93 0.89 12.24
N GLY A 36 8.64 1.54 13.16
CA GLY A 36 9.32 0.88 14.28
C GLY A 36 10.42 -0.06 13.78
N LYS A 37 10.27 -1.37 14.06
CA LYS A 37 11.24 -2.41 13.65
C LYS A 37 11.36 -2.59 12.15
N LEU A 38 10.34 -2.15 11.38
CA LEU A 38 10.41 -2.19 9.93
C LEU A 38 11.45 -1.18 9.43
N GLY A 39 11.62 -0.03 10.07
CA GLY A 39 12.50 1.03 9.58
C GLY A 39 11.72 2.07 8.78
N ALA A 40 12.34 2.68 7.76
CA ALA A 40 11.68 3.68 6.94
C ALA A 40 10.62 3.02 6.04
N VAL A 41 9.40 3.56 6.08
CA VAL A 41 8.26 3.12 5.29
C VAL A 41 7.87 4.24 4.34
N VAL A 42 7.60 3.86 3.10
CA VAL A 42 7.23 4.74 1.99
C VAL A 42 5.96 4.23 1.31
N PHE A 43 5.48 4.97 0.31
CA PHE A 43 4.41 4.53 -0.57
C PHE A 43 4.66 3.08 -1.06
N PRO A 44 3.65 2.19 -1.10
CA PRO A 44 2.20 2.45 -1.02
C PRO A 44 1.61 2.54 0.38
N PHE A 45 2.43 2.49 1.44
CA PHE A 45 1.94 2.49 2.81
C PHE A 45 1.79 3.91 3.37
N SER A 46 0.76 4.14 4.17
CA SER A 46 0.55 5.35 4.96
C SER A 46 0.54 5.05 6.45
N ASN A 47 0.80 6.06 7.27
CA ASN A 47 0.61 5.95 8.72
C ASN A 47 -0.88 6.14 9.07
N ILE A 48 -1.36 5.49 10.13
CA ILE A 48 -2.73 5.67 10.66
C ILE A 48 -3.12 7.14 10.93
N ASN A 49 -2.14 8.00 11.20
CA ASN A 49 -2.36 9.43 11.42
C ASN A 49 -2.55 10.24 10.13
N ASN A 50 -2.09 9.72 8.98
CA ASN A 50 -2.19 10.35 7.65
C ASN A 50 -2.64 9.30 6.61
N PRO A 51 -3.83 8.67 6.78
CA PRO A 51 -4.24 7.51 5.97
C PRO A 51 -4.37 7.83 4.48
N GLU A 52 -4.63 9.09 4.12
CA GLU A 52 -4.71 9.62 2.75
C GLU A 52 -3.39 9.58 1.97
N CYS A 53 -2.26 9.42 2.65
CA CYS A 53 -0.92 9.44 2.04
C CYS A 53 -0.50 8.10 1.39
N GLY A 54 -1.40 7.13 1.29
CA GLY A 54 -1.07 5.79 0.81
C GLY A 54 -2.30 4.97 0.46
N LEU A 55 -2.05 3.82 -0.18
CA LEU A 55 -3.09 2.86 -0.56
C LEU A 55 -3.40 1.89 0.57
N ALA A 56 -2.44 1.62 1.46
CA ALA A 56 -2.60 0.72 2.59
C ALA A 56 -2.15 1.41 3.89
N VAL A 57 -2.99 1.36 4.92
CA VAL A 57 -2.73 2.03 6.19
C VAL A 57 -1.96 1.10 7.13
N MET A 58 -0.87 1.60 7.70
CA MET A 58 -0.07 0.92 8.70
C MET A 58 -0.26 1.51 10.09
N ASN A 59 -0.38 0.63 11.06
CA ASN A 59 -0.30 0.97 12.48
C ASN A 59 0.99 0.39 13.07
N CYS A 60 1.88 1.29 13.48
CA CYS A 60 3.21 0.96 14.01
C CYS A 60 3.39 1.35 15.50
N THR A 61 2.35 1.81 16.19
CA THR A 61 2.45 2.27 17.59
C THR A 61 2.34 1.13 18.61
N GLY A 62 1.97 -0.08 18.18
CA GLY A 62 1.82 -1.26 19.04
C GLY A 62 3.04 -2.20 19.03
N PRO A 63 3.01 -3.26 19.86
CA PRO A 63 4.06 -4.29 19.88
C PRO A 63 4.12 -5.11 18.58
N GLN A 64 3.01 -5.16 17.83
CA GLN A 64 2.90 -5.78 16.52
C GLN A 64 2.54 -4.70 15.50
N VAL A 65 3.26 -4.69 14.37
CA VAL A 65 2.91 -3.82 13.25
C VAL A 65 1.75 -4.45 12.49
N ARG A 66 0.76 -3.63 12.13
CA ARG A 66 -0.41 -4.09 11.37
C ARG A 66 -0.62 -3.26 10.12
N VAL A 67 -1.22 -3.88 9.12
CA VAL A 67 -1.59 -3.24 7.85
C VAL A 67 -3.06 -3.49 7.52
N GLN A 68 -3.71 -2.49 6.92
CA GLN A 68 -5.07 -2.57 6.40
C GLN A 68 -5.05 -2.09 4.94
N PHE A 69 -5.46 -2.95 4.00
CA PHE A 69 -5.45 -2.64 2.56
C PHE A 69 -6.71 -1.92 2.09
N ASN A 70 -7.83 -2.13 2.76
CA ASN A 70 -9.11 -1.53 2.41
C ASN A 70 -9.59 -0.63 3.55
N LYS A 71 -10.09 0.57 3.23
CA LYS A 71 -10.67 1.45 4.24
C LYS A 71 -11.80 0.73 5.00
N HIS A 72 -11.66 0.61 6.32
CA HIS A 72 -12.54 -0.18 7.21
C HIS A 72 -12.51 -1.70 7.01
N GLY A 73 -11.52 -2.24 6.30
CA GLY A 73 -11.33 -3.68 6.12
C GLY A 73 -10.65 -4.37 7.31
N LYS A 74 -10.27 -5.63 7.11
CA LYS A 74 -9.52 -6.42 8.10
C LYS A 74 -8.11 -5.84 8.29
N TRP A 75 -7.62 -5.91 9.53
CA TRP A 75 -6.23 -5.65 9.87
C TRP A 75 -5.46 -6.96 9.86
N TYR A 76 -4.26 -6.92 9.29
CA TYR A 76 -3.35 -8.06 9.23
C TYR A 76 -2.09 -7.76 10.01
N ASP A 77 -1.64 -8.72 10.80
CA ASP A 77 -0.35 -8.63 11.47
C ASP A 77 0.76 -8.80 10.42
N VAL A 78 1.72 -7.89 10.44
CA VAL A 78 2.90 -7.91 9.57
C VAL A 78 3.98 -8.73 10.28
N HIS A 79 4.38 -9.83 9.65
CA HIS A 79 5.42 -10.71 10.19
C HIS A 79 6.82 -10.29 9.73
N ASP A 80 6.96 -9.87 8.48
CA ASP A 80 8.27 -9.62 7.86
C ASP A 80 8.17 -8.57 6.75
N PHE A 81 9.28 -7.88 6.51
CA PHE A 81 9.48 -6.93 5.43
C PHE A 81 10.82 -7.20 4.76
N ASP A 82 10.79 -7.48 3.47
CA ASP A 82 11.98 -7.62 2.67
C ASP A 82 12.17 -6.36 1.81
N TYR A 83 13.11 -5.51 2.22
CA TYR A 83 13.50 -4.29 1.50
C TYR A 83 14.22 -4.57 0.19
N GLY A 84 14.85 -5.74 0.04
CA GLY A 84 15.57 -6.11 -1.19
C GLY A 84 14.63 -6.42 -2.35
N VAL A 85 13.42 -6.92 -2.04
CA VAL A 85 12.41 -7.29 -3.05
C VAL A 85 11.06 -6.59 -2.83
N SER A 86 11.02 -5.54 -2.00
CA SER A 86 9.83 -4.73 -1.70
C SER A 86 8.59 -5.57 -1.35
N THR A 87 8.77 -6.61 -0.54
CA THR A 87 7.72 -7.57 -0.19
C THR A 87 7.36 -7.49 1.29
N ILE A 88 6.07 -7.56 1.59
CA ILE A 88 5.54 -7.67 2.95
C ILE A 88 4.98 -9.08 3.15
N LYS A 89 5.24 -9.68 4.31
CA LYS A 89 4.60 -10.93 4.71
C LYS A 89 3.61 -10.64 5.81
N ILE A 90 2.36 -11.00 5.56
CA ILE A 90 1.26 -10.83 6.50
C ILE A 90 0.79 -12.18 7.01
N HIS A 91 0.22 -12.20 8.22
CA HIS A 91 -0.46 -13.35 8.77
C HIS A 91 -1.96 -13.23 8.49
N ASP A 92 -2.46 -13.95 7.47
CA ASP A 92 -3.89 -14.06 7.18
C ASP A 92 -4.44 -15.39 7.69
N GLN A 93 -5.17 -15.32 8.80
CA GLN A 93 -5.81 -16.50 9.42
C GLN A 93 -6.86 -17.14 8.50
N ASP A 94 -7.53 -16.37 7.64
CA ASP A 94 -8.65 -16.90 6.85
C ASP A 94 -8.10 -17.80 5.75
N LEU A 95 -7.10 -17.32 5.01
CA LEU A 95 -6.40 -18.09 3.98
C LEU A 95 -5.65 -19.31 4.55
N GLN A 96 -5.07 -19.21 5.73
CA GLN A 96 -4.38 -20.35 6.36
C GLN A 96 -5.34 -21.42 6.89
N SER A 97 -6.60 -21.06 7.12
CA SER A 97 -7.64 -21.99 7.56
C SER A 97 -8.34 -22.71 6.41
N GLU A 98 -8.07 -22.34 5.15
CA GLU A 98 -8.63 -23.04 4.00
C GLU A 98 -7.98 -24.42 3.84
N PRO A 99 -8.76 -25.52 3.86
CA PRO A 99 -8.24 -26.83 3.54
C PRO A 99 -7.80 -26.85 2.07
N MET A 100 -6.57 -27.27 1.80
CA MET A 100 -6.08 -27.56 0.44
C MET A 100 -6.96 -28.60 -0.28
#